data_AF-A0A3N5G8S1-F1
#
_entry.id   AF-A0A3N5G8S1-F1
#
_cell.length_a   1.000
_cell.length_b   1.000
_cell.length_c   1.000
_cell.angle_alpha   90.00
_cell.angle_beta   90.00
_cell.angle_gamma   90.00
#
_symmetry.space_group_name_H-M   'P 1'
#
loop_
_entity.id
_entity.type
_entity.pdbx_description
1 polymer ?
#
loop_
_entity_poly.entity_id
_entity_poly.type
_entity_poly.pdbx_seq_one_letter_code
_entity_poly.pdbx_strand_id
1 'polypeptide(L)'
;MATTYFGVGDVEAVKAIGTAYLKQLGVEPTEEAILNATADTLELIARSSTQAIAVTALTQAVRDDFREQRTVQVEGWIISRTEAQLCALSLLPDAL
;
A
#
# COMPACT_ATOMS: atom_id res chain seq x y z
N MET A 1 7.27 9.36 1.84
CA MET A 1 7.25 8.07 1.10
C MET A 1 6.29 7.11 1.79
N ALA A 2 5.83 6.04 1.11
CA ALA A 2 4.88 5.07 1.69
C ALA A 2 5.38 4.48 3.03
N THR A 3 6.69 4.29 3.17
CA THR A 3 7.36 3.87 4.43
C THR A 3 7.11 4.81 5.61
N THR A 4 6.91 6.11 5.37
CA THR A 4 6.63 7.10 6.42
C THR A 4 5.25 6.90 7.06
N TYR A 5 4.32 6.24 6.36
CA TYR A 5 3.02 5.86 6.93
C TYR A 5 3.18 4.81 8.05
N PHE A 6 4.11 3.88 7.90
CA PHE A 6 4.37 2.81 8.87
C PHE A 6 5.26 3.25 10.05
N GLY A 7 5.76 4.49 10.06
CA GLY A 7 6.61 5.01 11.13
C GLY A 7 7.97 4.30 11.21
N VAL A 8 8.45 4.02 12.44
CA VAL A 8 9.64 3.20 12.69
C VAL A 8 9.22 1.72 12.66
N GLY A 9 8.79 1.27 11.48
CA GLY A 9 8.35 -0.10 11.24
C GLY A 9 9.47 -0.98 10.69
N ASP A 10 9.23 -2.29 10.68
CA ASP A 10 10.09 -3.27 10.02
C ASP A 10 9.93 -3.14 8.49
N VAL A 11 10.90 -2.48 7.86
CA VAL A 11 10.92 -2.24 6.40
C VAL A 11 10.93 -3.56 5.63
N GLU A 12 11.53 -4.62 6.17
CA GLU A 12 11.54 -5.94 5.52
C GLU A 12 10.13 -6.54 5.51
N ALA A 13 9.39 -6.42 6.60
CA ALA A 13 8.00 -6.87 6.67
C ALA A 13 7.10 -6.12 5.68
N VAL A 14 7.24 -4.79 5.57
CA VAL A 14 6.48 -3.97 4.61
C VAL A 14 6.76 -4.42 3.17
N LYS A 15 8.04 -4.64 2.83
CA LYS A 15 8.43 -5.12 1.49
C LYS A 15 7.91 -6.54 1.23
N ALA A 16 8.00 -7.44 2.21
CA ALA A 16 7.52 -8.81 2.09
C ALA A 16 6.01 -8.86 1.77
N ILE A 17 5.21 -8.07 2.50
CA ILE A 17 3.77 -7.95 2.24
C ILE A 17 3.51 -7.41 0.83
N GLY A 18 4.25 -6.36 0.42
CA GLY A 18 4.13 -5.78 -0.92
C GLY A 18 4.43 -6.78 -2.03
N THR A 19 5.52 -7.56 -1.88
CA THR A 19 5.89 -8.60 -2.84
C THR A 19 4.84 -9.70 -2.91
N ALA A 20 4.35 -10.16 -1.77
CA ALA A 20 3.33 -11.20 -1.72
C ALA A 20 1.99 -10.74 -2.32
N TYR A 21 1.61 -9.48 -2.11
CA TYR A 21 0.43 -8.88 -2.74
C TYR A 21 0.55 -8.87 -4.27
N LEU A 22 1.67 -8.39 -4.84
CA LEU A 22 1.87 -8.38 -6.30
C LEU A 22 1.88 -9.80 -6.88
N LYS A 23 2.53 -10.74 -6.20
CA LYS A 23 2.52 -12.16 -6.59
C LYS A 23 1.11 -12.74 -6.63
N GLN A 24 0.25 -12.39 -5.68
CA GLN A 24 -1.15 -12.82 -5.65
C GLN A 24 -1.97 -12.23 -6.81
N LEU A 25 -1.64 -11.02 -7.25
CA LEU A 25 -2.22 -10.41 -8.45
C LEU A 25 -1.69 -11.04 -9.76
N GLY A 26 -0.68 -11.91 -9.69
CA GLY A 26 -0.01 -12.48 -10.87
C GLY A 26 0.81 -11.43 -11.63
N VAL A 27 1.29 -10.39 -10.93
CA VAL A 27 1.98 -9.26 -11.52
C VAL A 27 3.48 -9.36 -11.25
N GLU A 28 4.28 -9.27 -12.32
CA GLU A 28 5.73 -9.09 -12.20
C GLU A 28 6.04 -7.67 -11.68
N PRO A 29 6.93 -7.51 -10.69
CA PRO A 29 7.13 -6.26 -9.97
C PRO A 29 8.01 -5.28 -10.78
N THR A 30 7.55 -4.86 -11.95
CA THR A 30 8.11 -3.70 -12.67
C THR A 30 7.56 -2.40 -12.08
N GLU A 31 8.27 -1.29 -12.26
CA GLU A 31 7.82 0.02 -11.77
C GLU A 31 6.41 0.38 -12.26
N GLU A 32 6.15 0.25 -13.57
CA GLU A 32 4.84 0.49 -14.17
C GLU A 32 3.76 -0.40 -13.56
N ALA A 33 4.06 -1.68 -13.34
CA ALA A 33 3.10 -2.63 -12.80
C ALA A 33 2.79 -2.35 -11.33
N ILE A 34 3.78 -1.91 -10.54
CA ILE A 34 3.59 -1.47 -9.16
C ILE A 34 2.70 -0.23 -9.13
N LEU A 35 2.98 0.78 -9.95
CA LEU A 35 2.17 2.00 -10.04
C LEU A 35 0.71 1.68 -10.42
N ASN A 36 0.51 0.80 -11.41
CA ASN A 36 -0.84 0.38 -11.82
C ASN A 36 -1.57 -0.40 -10.72
N ALA A 37 -0.91 -1.35 -10.05
CA ALA A 37 -1.50 -2.16 -8.98
C ALA A 37 -1.83 -1.35 -7.71
N THR A 38 -1.29 -0.13 -7.60
CA THR A 38 -1.40 0.75 -6.43
C THR A 38 -2.06 2.10 -6.76
N ALA A 39 -2.64 2.23 -7.95
CA ALA A 39 -3.19 3.48 -8.48
C ALA A 39 -4.23 4.13 -7.55
N ASP A 40 -5.14 3.35 -6.97
CA ASP A 40 -6.15 3.84 -6.02
C ASP A 40 -5.49 4.54 -4.80
N THR A 41 -4.48 3.92 -4.21
CA THR A 41 -3.75 4.46 -3.06
C THR A 41 -2.88 5.67 -3.46
N LEU A 42 -2.25 5.63 -4.64
CA LEU A 42 -1.50 6.77 -5.17
C LEU A 42 -2.40 7.99 -5.40
N GLU A 43 -3.58 7.79 -5.97
CA GLU A 43 -4.55 8.86 -6.19
C GLU A 43 -5.01 9.49 -4.87
N LEU A 44 -5.27 8.67 -3.86
CA LEU A 44 -5.62 9.14 -2.51
C LEU A 44 -4.52 10.04 -1.91
N ILE A 45 -3.26 9.63 -2.06
CA ILE A 45 -2.10 10.40 -1.61
C ILE A 45 -1.97 11.69 -2.43
N ALA A 46 -2.09 11.62 -3.75
CA ALA A 46 -1.95 12.76 -4.65
C ALA A 46 -3.03 13.85 -4.45
N ARG A 47 -4.24 13.45 -4.05
CA ARG A 47 -5.33 14.38 -3.71
C ARG A 47 -5.14 15.09 -2.36
N SER A 48 -4.20 14.63 -1.54
CA SER A 48 -3.97 15.17 -0.20
C SER A 48 -2.97 16.33 -0.25
N SER A 49 -3.37 17.51 0.22
CA SER A 49 -2.53 18.71 0.16
C SER A 49 -1.37 18.73 1.16
N THR A 50 -1.41 17.86 2.17
CA THR A 50 -0.34 17.72 3.16
C THR A 50 -0.18 16.25 3.56
N GLN A 51 0.99 15.91 4.12
CA GLN A 51 1.25 14.57 4.64
C GLN A 51 0.25 14.17 5.74
N ALA A 52 -0.12 15.08 6.64
CA ALA A 52 -1.07 14.79 7.72
C ALA A 52 -2.46 14.45 7.17
N ILE A 53 -2.88 15.14 6.10
CA ILE A 53 -4.14 14.84 5.39
C ILE A 53 -4.04 13.48 4.69
N ALA A 54 -2.91 13.18 4.04
CA ALA A 54 -2.70 11.89 3.40
C ALA A 54 -2.78 10.73 4.41
N VAL A 55 -2.13 10.84 5.56
CA VAL A 55 -2.20 9.83 6.63
C VAL A 55 -3.63 9.67 7.14
N THR A 56 -4.36 10.76 7.31
CA THR A 56 -5.77 10.73 7.75
C THR A 56 -6.66 10.04 6.71
N ALA A 57 -6.48 10.37 5.42
CA ALA A 57 -7.21 9.77 4.31
C ALA A 57 -6.91 8.27 4.19
N LEU A 58 -5.63 7.88 4.26
CA LEU A 58 -5.21 6.47 4.23
C LEU A 58 -5.82 5.69 5.40
N THR A 59 -5.78 6.24 6.61
CA THR A 59 -6.39 5.60 7.79
C THR A 59 -7.89 5.39 7.61
N GLN A 60 -8.58 6.34 7.00
CA GLN A 60 -10.00 6.20 6.69
C GLN A 60 -10.24 5.13 5.62
N ALA A 61 -9.45 5.12 4.54
CA ALA A 61 -9.52 4.13 3.49
C ALA A 61 -9.30 2.69 4.00
N VAL A 62 -8.34 2.48 4.91
CA VAL A 62 -8.11 1.19 5.59
C VAL A 62 -9.37 0.73 6.34
N ARG A 63 -10.02 1.63 7.09
CA ARG A 63 -11.25 1.30 7.82
C ARG A 63 -12.41 0.97 6.87
N ASP A 64 -12.49 1.68 5.76
CA ASP A 64 -13.53 1.46 4.75
C ASP A 64 -13.31 0.13 4.01
N ASP A 65 -12.05 -0.22 3.72
CA ASP A 65 -11.69 -1.51 3.15
C ASP A 65 -12.12 -2.69 4.03
N PHE A 66 -11.90 -2.63 5.34
CA PHE A 66 -12.40 -3.67 6.24
C PHE A 66 -13.93 -3.70 6.30
N ARG A 67 -14.60 -2.53 6.34
CA ARG A 67 -16.06 -2.44 6.38
C ARG A 67 -16.71 -3.02 5.13
N GLU A 68 -16.07 -2.81 3.98
CA GLU A 68 -16.56 -3.18 2.65
C GLU A 68 -15.93 -4.49 2.14
N GLN A 69 -15.24 -5.22 3.02
CA GLN A 69 -14.60 -6.51 2.73
C GLN A 69 -13.58 -6.47 1.57
N ARG A 70 -12.98 -5.30 1.30
CA ARG A 70 -11.84 -5.13 0.39
C ARG A 70 -10.55 -5.45 1.11
N THR A 71 -10.44 -6.69 1.57
CA THR A 71 -9.27 -7.20 2.26
C THR A 71 -8.49 -8.16 1.37
N VAL A 72 -7.19 -8.22 1.58
CA VAL A 72 -6.29 -9.17 0.92
C VAL A 72 -5.81 -10.16 1.96
N GLN A 73 -5.73 -11.44 1.58
CA GLN A 73 -5.13 -12.46 2.41
C GLN A 73 -3.70 -12.74 1.95
N VAL A 74 -2.72 -12.40 2.78
CA VAL A 74 -1.29 -12.55 2.49
C VAL A 74 -0.67 -13.44 3.57
N GLU A 75 -0.18 -14.62 3.19
CA GLU A 75 0.51 -15.55 4.10
C GLU A 75 -0.21 -15.82 5.44
N GLY A 76 -1.54 -15.93 5.40
CA GLY A 76 -2.37 -16.17 6.59
C GLY A 76 -2.82 -14.92 7.34
N TRP A 77 -2.35 -13.75 6.95
CA TRP A 77 -2.81 -12.45 7.45
C TRP A 77 -3.95 -11.90 6.60
N ILE A 78 -4.90 -11.22 7.24
CA ILE A 78 -5.93 -10.43 6.55
C ILE A 78 -5.54 -8.96 6.73
N ILE A 79 -5.28 -8.27 5.63
CA ILE A 79 -4.92 -6.85 5.61
C ILE A 79 -5.87 -6.07 4.72
N SER A 80 -5.98 -4.75 4.92
CA SER A 80 -6.74 -3.92 3.97
C SER A 80 -6.05 -3.89 2.61
N ARG A 81 -6.84 -3.69 1.55
CA ARG A 81 -6.29 -3.50 0.19
C ARG A 81 -5.42 -2.25 0.13
N THR A 82 -5.79 -1.15 0.80
CA THR A 82 -4.98 0.06 0.91
C THR A 82 -3.62 -0.21 1.58
N GLU A 83 -3.56 -0.97 2.68
CA GLU A 83 -2.28 -1.34 3.29
C GLU A 83 -1.43 -2.22 2.35
N ALA A 84 -2.05 -3.18 1.68
CA ALA A 84 -1.34 -4.03 0.71
C ALA A 84 -0.72 -3.19 -0.43
N GLN A 85 -1.47 -2.20 -0.94
CA GLN A 85 -0.99 -1.27 -1.95
C GLN A 85 0.12 -0.36 -1.43
N LEU A 86 0.01 0.18 -0.21
CA LEU A 86 1.09 0.96 0.43
C LEU A 86 2.37 0.12 0.60
N CYS A 87 2.24 -1.13 1.00
CA CYS A 87 3.36 -2.07 1.10
C CYS A 87 4.00 -2.31 -0.27
N ALA A 88 3.21 -2.49 -1.33
CA ALA A 88 3.74 -2.63 -2.69
C ALA A 88 4.45 -1.36 -3.20
N LEU A 89 3.93 -0.17 -2.86
CA LEU A 89 4.59 1.10 -3.18
C LEU A 89 5.99 1.21 -2.56
N SER A 90 6.24 0.59 -1.41
CA SER A 90 7.57 0.58 -0.76
C SER A 90 8.65 -0.21 -1.53
N LEU A 91 8.25 -0.96 -2.56
CA LEU A 91 9.17 -1.67 -3.45
C LEU A 91 9.78 -0.76 -4.51
N LEU A 92 9.17 0.41 -4.76
CA LEU A 92 9.77 1.42 -5.63
C LEU A 92 10.99 2.04 -4.94
N PRO A 93 12.06 2.34 -5.68
CA PRO A 93 13.19 3.08 -5.13
C PRO A 93 12.75 4.48 -4.67
N ASP A 94 13.36 4.96 -3.59
CA ASP A 94 13.09 6.23 -2.90
C ASP A 94 13.26 7.52 -3.76
N ALA A 95 13.46 7.40 -5.08
CA ALA A 95 13.73 8.49 -6.01
C ALA A 95 12.46 8.92 -6.78
N LEU A 96 11.45 9.41 -6.07
CA LEU A 96 10.36 10.24 -6.60
C LEU A 96 9.94 11.30 -5.56
#